data_AF-A0A8S1UR17-F1
#
_entry.id   AF-A0A8S1UR17-F1
#
_cell.length_a   1.000
_cell.length_b   1.000
_cell.length_c   1.000
_cell.angle_alpha   90.00
_cell.angle_beta   90.00
_cell.angle_gamma   90.00
#
_symmetry.space_group_name_H-M   'P 1'
#
loop_
_entity.id
_entity.type
_entity.pdbx_description
1 polymer ?
#
loop_
_entity_poly.entity_id
_entity_poly.type
_entity_poly.pdbx_seq_one_letter_code
_entity_poly.pdbx_strand_id
1 'polypeptide(L)'
;MRGPRSSSPCPTKQQVEKLKLLQTAIKKRTTKPDFITTYRIHIILSIVIGFIIISFLSFTKQTKEYIIINESEIKLHNSQGHSYTLGPNAFFYNITLMQAKTLFKNDFTQQINVEKCKLSFMDEIPVYYNFKEAYPQCNHLVYNQGNCSSSYSIAVSSSFSDRVCKQNQTQQLSAQNLLSCDGKLNLGCKGGHLTKSADYIIKHGLTTNECHPFKGDDTFKECTNALGHCQRYKAESYCQLQTKDDIKRDLLNKGPVVAIIPVYKDFLIYRDGIYQVLEGQPHFHGGQAVKIIGWGEQNGQQYWVIENTWGDTWGTNGLAKLAIDSFSEMAQQALSINY
;
A
#
# COMPACT_ATOMS: atom_id res chain seq x y z
N MET A 1 61.55 52.99 -64.69
CA MET A 1 61.64 54.07 -63.68
C MET A 1 61.08 53.55 -62.36
N ARG A 2 61.93 53.31 -61.33
CA ARG A 2 61.50 53.08 -59.95
C ARG A 2 61.81 54.36 -59.16
N GLY A 3 60.79 55.05 -58.67
CA GLY A 3 60.91 56.15 -57.68
C GLY A 3 60.76 55.61 -56.25
N PRO A 4 61.39 56.24 -55.24
CA PRO A 4 61.63 55.63 -53.94
C PRO A 4 60.39 55.63 -53.05
N ARG A 5 60.16 54.53 -52.30
CA ARG A 5 59.20 54.52 -51.18
C ARG A 5 59.86 55.21 -49.98
N SER A 6 59.25 56.29 -49.51
CA SER A 6 59.64 56.95 -48.26
C SER A 6 59.20 56.12 -47.06
N SER A 7 60.09 56.00 -46.07
CA SER A 7 59.82 55.39 -44.78
C SER A 7 59.08 56.39 -43.88
N SER A 8 57.90 56.00 -43.37
CA SER A 8 57.18 56.75 -42.34
C SER A 8 57.98 56.72 -41.01
N PRO A 9 58.10 57.84 -40.28
CA PRO A 9 58.81 57.86 -39.01
C PRO A 9 58.04 57.09 -37.91
N CYS A 10 58.76 56.41 -37.03
CA CYS A 10 58.20 55.71 -35.87
C CYS A 10 57.48 56.68 -34.91
N PRO A 11 56.34 56.26 -34.32
CA PRO A 11 55.55 57.11 -33.43
C PRO A 11 56.33 57.50 -32.16
N THR A 12 56.10 58.73 -31.70
CA THR A 12 56.79 59.28 -30.52
C THR A 12 56.32 58.58 -29.23
N LYS A 13 57.17 58.58 -28.18
CA LYS A 13 56.83 57.98 -26.88
C LYS A 13 55.47 58.44 -26.33
N GLN A 14 55.13 59.71 -26.55
CA GLN A 14 53.87 60.31 -26.13
C GLN A 14 52.65 59.72 -26.88
N GLN A 15 52.81 59.35 -28.15
CA GLN A 15 51.76 58.68 -28.92
C GLN A 15 51.53 57.25 -28.44
N VAL A 16 52.60 56.53 -28.09
CA VAL A 16 52.51 55.16 -27.54
C VAL A 16 51.80 55.16 -26.18
N GLU A 17 52.09 56.13 -25.33
CA GLU A 17 51.46 56.25 -24.01
C GLU A 17 49.97 56.61 -24.09
N LYS A 18 49.61 57.52 -25.01
CA LYS A 18 48.20 57.85 -25.28
C LYS A 18 47.43 56.64 -25.82
N LEU A 19 48.06 55.83 -26.66
CA LEU A 19 47.52 54.54 -27.15
C LEU A 19 47.31 53.54 -26.02
N LYS A 20 48.26 53.40 -25.09
CA LYS A 20 48.11 52.53 -23.91
C LYS A 20 46.97 52.99 -23.00
N LEU A 21 46.84 54.30 -22.76
CA LEU A 21 45.73 54.85 -21.98
C LEU A 21 44.37 54.62 -22.66
N LEU A 22 44.30 54.80 -23.98
CA LEU A 22 43.10 54.51 -24.78
C LEU A 22 42.74 53.02 -24.74
N GLN A 23 43.71 52.12 -24.92
CA GLN A 23 43.49 50.67 -24.82
C GLN A 23 43.00 50.26 -23.43
N THR A 24 43.55 50.87 -22.38
CA THR A 24 43.13 50.60 -20.99
C THR A 24 41.72 51.11 -20.72
N ALA A 25 41.35 52.29 -21.24
CA ALA A 25 40.01 52.84 -21.13
C ALA A 25 38.97 52.01 -21.91
N ILE A 26 39.30 51.54 -23.12
CA ILE A 26 38.45 50.65 -23.91
C ILE A 26 38.23 49.32 -23.18
N LYS A 27 39.30 48.72 -22.62
CA LYS A 27 39.20 47.47 -21.84
C LYS A 27 38.37 47.64 -20.57
N LYS A 28 38.41 48.81 -19.92
CA LYS A 28 37.59 49.12 -18.74
C LYS A 28 36.11 49.37 -19.09
N ARG A 29 35.83 49.77 -20.33
CA ARG A 29 34.46 49.97 -20.85
C ARG A 29 33.82 48.66 -21.28
N THR A 30 34.58 47.69 -21.78
CA THR A 30 34.07 46.36 -22.18
C THR A 30 33.83 45.40 -21.02
N THR A 31 34.38 45.65 -19.83
CA THR A 31 34.19 44.79 -18.64
C THR A 31 33.03 45.19 -17.73
N LYS A 32 32.43 46.37 -17.91
CA LYS A 32 31.21 46.73 -17.18
C LYS A 32 29.98 46.21 -17.94
N PRO A 33 29.16 45.32 -17.34
CA PRO A 33 27.92 44.92 -17.98
C PRO A 33 27.03 46.14 -18.19
N ASP A 34 26.49 46.26 -19.41
CA ASP A 34 25.58 47.35 -19.78
C ASP A 34 24.39 47.38 -18.83
N PHE A 35 24.00 48.57 -18.39
CA PHE A 35 22.86 48.79 -17.50
C PHE A 35 21.59 48.12 -18.02
N ILE A 36 21.41 48.13 -19.35
CA ILE A 36 20.29 47.49 -20.04
C ILE A 36 20.30 45.97 -19.86
N THR A 37 21.49 45.35 -19.88
CA THR A 37 21.64 43.89 -19.71
C THR A 37 21.33 43.46 -18.28
N THR A 38 21.81 44.20 -17.27
CA THR A 38 21.50 43.94 -15.86
C THR A 38 19.99 44.11 -15.60
N TYR A 39 19.38 45.15 -16.16
CA TYR A 39 17.94 45.40 -16.03
C TYR A 39 17.08 44.28 -16.67
N ARG A 40 17.49 43.78 -17.85
CA ARG A 40 16.84 42.63 -18.51
C ARG A 40 16.88 41.36 -17.66
N ILE A 41 18.01 41.07 -17.01
CA ILE A 41 18.17 39.90 -16.13
C ILE A 41 17.21 40.01 -14.92
N HIS A 42 17.10 41.18 -14.30
CA HIS A 42 16.18 41.39 -13.17
C HIS A 42 14.71 41.27 -13.56
N ILE A 43 14.31 41.73 -14.76
CA ILE A 43 12.95 41.53 -15.28
C ILE A 43 12.66 40.04 -15.46
N ILE A 44 13.57 39.29 -16.11
CA ILE A 44 13.40 37.86 -16.34
C ILE A 44 13.30 37.11 -15.00
N LEU A 45 14.18 37.39 -14.05
CA LEU A 45 14.13 36.80 -12.70
C LEU A 45 12.81 37.12 -11.99
N SER A 46 12.33 38.36 -12.07
CA SER A 46 11.07 38.77 -11.45
C SER A 46 9.87 38.06 -12.06
N ILE A 47 9.86 37.87 -13.39
CA ILE A 47 8.83 37.11 -14.11
C ILE A 47 8.87 35.65 -13.69
N VAL A 48 10.05 35.01 -13.64
CA VAL A 48 10.20 33.61 -13.23
C VAL A 48 9.76 33.41 -11.79
N ILE A 49 10.17 34.30 -10.86
CA ILE A 49 9.73 34.26 -9.47
C ILE A 49 8.21 34.46 -9.38
N GLY A 50 7.64 35.39 -10.16
CA GLY A 50 6.20 35.59 -10.29
C GLY A 50 5.48 34.32 -10.75
N PHE A 51 5.99 33.64 -11.78
CA PHE A 51 5.45 32.36 -12.24
C PHE A 51 5.56 31.26 -11.19
N ILE A 52 6.67 31.17 -10.45
CA ILE A 52 6.83 30.22 -9.35
C ILE A 52 5.83 30.51 -8.24
N ILE A 53 5.65 31.78 -7.86
CA ILE A 53 4.70 32.19 -6.83
C ILE A 53 3.26 31.93 -7.29
N ILE A 54 2.89 32.27 -8.53
CA ILE A 54 1.56 32.00 -9.09
C ILE A 54 1.31 30.50 -9.19
N SER A 55 2.30 29.71 -9.61
CA SER A 55 2.20 28.24 -9.64
C SER A 55 2.04 27.68 -8.24
N PHE A 56 2.79 28.20 -7.26
CA PHE A 56 2.70 27.80 -5.86
C PHE A 56 1.35 28.20 -5.24
N LEU A 57 0.85 29.41 -5.50
CA LEU A 57 -0.46 29.89 -5.04
C LEU A 57 -1.63 29.15 -5.72
N SER A 58 -1.46 28.75 -6.98
CA SER A 58 -2.44 27.91 -7.68
C SER A 58 -2.44 26.48 -7.13
N PHE A 59 -1.26 25.97 -6.76
CA PHE A 59 -1.09 24.66 -6.14
C PHE A 59 -1.66 24.60 -4.72
N THR A 60 -1.50 25.66 -3.91
CA THR A 60 -2.10 25.73 -2.56
C THR A 60 -3.62 25.86 -2.60
N LYS A 61 -4.21 26.32 -3.71
CA LYS A 61 -5.66 26.50 -3.85
C LYS A 61 -6.45 25.21 -4.12
N GLN A 62 -5.80 24.06 -4.29
CA GLN A 62 -6.47 22.83 -4.76
C GLN A 62 -6.13 21.57 -3.94
N THR A 63 -6.28 21.62 -2.62
CA THR A 63 -6.54 20.40 -1.83
C THR A 63 -8.00 20.41 -1.40
N LYS A 64 -8.91 20.07 -2.32
CA LYS A 64 -10.27 19.70 -1.91
C LYS A 64 -10.15 18.42 -1.08
N GLU A 65 -10.50 18.52 0.19
CA GLU A 65 -10.53 17.40 1.12
C GLU A 65 -11.62 16.42 0.64
N TYR A 66 -11.18 15.31 0.04
CA TYR A 66 -12.10 14.32 -0.51
C TYR A 66 -12.53 13.36 0.60
N ILE A 67 -13.78 13.47 1.04
CA ILE A 67 -14.40 12.59 2.03
C ILE A 67 -14.81 11.30 1.35
N ILE A 68 -14.51 10.16 1.98
CA ILE A 68 -14.73 8.82 1.41
C ILE A 68 -16.22 8.48 1.30
N ILE A 69 -17.00 8.80 2.34
CA ILE A 69 -18.44 8.55 2.37
C ILE A 69 -19.18 9.72 1.74
N ASN A 70 -19.66 9.53 0.51
CA ASN A 70 -20.45 10.51 -0.23
C ASN A 70 -21.82 9.92 -0.58
N GLU A 71 -22.89 10.42 0.04
CA GLU A 71 -24.24 9.88 -0.16
C GLU A 71 -24.74 9.96 -1.60
N SER A 72 -24.36 11.01 -2.35
CA SER A 72 -24.77 11.17 -3.74
C SER A 72 -24.11 10.14 -4.65
N GLU A 73 -22.82 9.85 -4.43
CA GLU A 73 -22.10 8.79 -5.15
C GLU A 73 -22.65 7.41 -4.81
N ILE A 74 -22.96 7.16 -3.53
CA ILE A 74 -23.60 5.92 -3.08
C ILE A 74 -24.97 5.71 -3.75
N LYS A 75 -25.83 6.73 -3.73
CA LYS A 75 -27.16 6.66 -4.35
C LYS A 75 -27.06 6.44 -5.86
N LEU A 76 -26.11 7.11 -6.52
CA LEU A 76 -25.87 6.92 -7.95
C LEU A 76 -25.45 5.48 -8.25
N HIS A 77 -24.40 4.98 -7.59
CA HIS A 77 -23.93 3.60 -7.76
C HIS A 77 -25.06 2.59 -7.55
N ASN A 78 -25.78 2.70 -6.43
CA ASN A 78 -26.82 1.73 -6.08
C ASN A 78 -28.04 1.77 -7.02
N SER A 79 -28.20 2.83 -7.84
CA SER A 79 -29.27 2.91 -8.86
C SER A 79 -28.90 2.31 -10.21
N GLN A 80 -27.64 1.92 -10.43
CA GLN A 80 -27.11 1.44 -11.72
C GLN A 80 -27.18 -0.08 -11.90
N GLY A 81 -27.72 -0.84 -10.93
CA GLY A 81 -27.89 -2.28 -11.06
C GLY A 81 -26.58 -3.09 -11.04
N HIS A 82 -25.54 -2.57 -10.41
CA HIS A 82 -24.27 -3.30 -10.20
C HIS A 82 -24.48 -4.56 -9.35
N SER A 83 -23.54 -5.51 -9.44
CA SER A 83 -23.53 -6.75 -8.66
C SER A 83 -23.29 -6.55 -7.15
N TYR A 84 -22.95 -5.33 -6.74
CA TYR A 84 -22.69 -4.93 -5.36
C TYR A 84 -23.22 -3.54 -5.06
N THR A 85 -23.43 -3.28 -3.78
CA THR A 85 -23.90 -2.00 -3.25
C THR A 85 -22.83 -1.32 -2.41
N LEU A 86 -22.93 0.00 -2.33
CA LEU A 86 -22.12 0.85 -1.47
C LEU A 86 -22.94 1.34 -0.27
N GLY A 87 -22.26 1.63 0.83
CA GLY A 87 -22.88 2.16 2.04
C GLY A 87 -21.88 2.73 3.05
N PRO A 88 -22.36 3.58 3.98
CA PRO A 88 -21.53 4.11 5.05
C PRO A 88 -21.09 2.99 6.02
N ASN A 89 -19.90 3.14 6.58
CA ASN A 89 -19.35 2.26 7.61
C ASN A 89 -18.62 3.10 8.67
N ALA A 90 -18.40 2.53 9.86
CA ALA A 90 -17.76 3.26 10.95
C ALA A 90 -16.26 3.47 10.71
N PHE A 91 -15.60 2.54 10.01
CA PHE A 91 -14.16 2.57 9.80
C PHE A 91 -13.70 3.80 9.01
N PHE A 92 -14.40 4.15 7.93
CA PHE A 92 -14.10 5.31 7.09
C PHE A 92 -14.95 6.54 7.39
N TYR A 93 -15.65 6.56 8.53
CA TYR A 93 -16.42 7.73 8.95
C TYR A 93 -15.47 8.90 9.26
N ASN A 94 -15.71 10.06 8.63
CA ASN A 94 -14.85 11.25 8.72
C ASN A 94 -13.37 11.02 8.37
N ILE A 95 -13.05 9.98 7.60
CA ILE A 95 -11.70 9.77 7.06
C ILE A 95 -11.60 10.38 5.67
N THR A 96 -10.50 11.12 5.44
CA THR A 96 -10.17 11.66 4.12
C THR A 96 -9.48 10.61 3.25
N LEU A 97 -9.56 10.79 1.94
CA LEU A 97 -8.85 9.92 0.99
C LEU A 97 -7.33 9.89 1.23
N MET A 98 -6.73 11.01 1.67
CA MET A 98 -5.29 11.08 1.96
C MET A 98 -4.93 10.26 3.20
N GLN A 99 -5.78 10.25 4.23
CA GLN A 99 -5.58 9.41 5.41
C GLN A 99 -5.73 7.93 5.07
N ALA A 100 -6.78 7.57 4.30
CA ALA A 100 -7.00 6.18 3.88
C ALA A 100 -5.83 5.63 3.05
N LYS A 101 -5.22 6.44 2.17
CA LYS A 101 -4.01 6.06 1.42
C LYS A 101 -2.86 5.58 2.29
N THR A 102 -2.81 5.97 3.56
CA THR A 102 -1.73 5.55 4.45
C THR A 102 -1.89 4.11 4.97
N LEU A 103 -3.08 3.51 4.83
CA LEU A 103 -3.46 2.21 5.39
C LEU A 103 -3.10 1.00 4.51
N PHE A 104 -2.79 1.24 3.23
CA PHE A 104 -2.60 0.19 2.22
C PHE A 104 -1.13 -0.02 1.84
N LYS A 105 -0.21 0.10 2.81
CA LYS A 105 1.23 -0.03 2.57
C LYS A 105 1.73 -1.45 2.78
N ASN A 106 0.97 -2.43 2.31
CA ASN A 106 1.24 -3.85 2.54
C ASN A 106 1.43 -4.55 1.20
N ASP A 107 2.45 -5.39 1.13
CA ASP A 107 2.80 -6.12 -0.11
C ASP A 107 3.04 -7.60 0.18
N PHE A 108 3.10 -8.41 -0.88
CA PHE A 108 3.25 -9.85 -0.74
C PHE A 108 4.64 -10.24 -0.21
N THR A 109 5.70 -9.78 -0.87
CA THR A 109 7.09 -10.16 -0.57
C THR A 109 8.10 -9.11 -1.01
N GLN A 110 9.29 -9.13 -0.40
CA GLN A 110 10.50 -8.47 -0.95
C GLN A 110 11.49 -9.50 -1.53
N GLN A 111 11.19 -10.80 -1.40
CA GLN A 111 12.05 -11.89 -1.85
C GLN A 111 11.83 -12.16 -3.35
N ILE A 112 12.89 -12.57 -4.03
CA ILE A 112 12.85 -12.87 -5.48
C ILE A 112 12.08 -14.17 -5.75
N ASN A 113 12.24 -15.19 -4.89
CA ASN A 113 11.61 -16.50 -5.05
C ASN A 113 11.01 -16.98 -3.72
N VAL A 114 9.70 -17.27 -3.72
CA VAL A 114 9.00 -17.94 -2.62
C VAL A 114 8.71 -19.38 -3.06
N GLU A 115 8.90 -20.36 -2.16
CA GLU A 115 8.60 -21.76 -2.49
C GLU A 115 7.10 -21.92 -2.80
N LYS A 116 6.80 -22.65 -3.89
CA LYS A 116 5.43 -22.93 -4.29
C LYS A 116 4.84 -24.05 -3.45
N CYS A 117 3.55 -23.95 -3.14
CA CYS A 117 2.87 -24.99 -2.38
C CYS A 117 2.83 -26.32 -3.14
N LYS A 118 3.19 -27.41 -2.45
CA LYS A 118 2.98 -28.78 -2.91
C LYS A 118 1.62 -29.24 -2.39
N LEU A 119 0.63 -29.25 -3.27
CA LEU A 119 -0.75 -29.62 -2.92
C LEU A 119 -1.04 -31.06 -3.37
N SER A 120 -1.75 -31.80 -2.54
CA SER A 120 -2.30 -33.09 -2.92
C SER A 120 -3.40 -32.91 -3.96
N PHE A 121 -3.51 -33.88 -4.87
CA PHE A 121 -4.64 -33.95 -5.77
C PHE A 121 -5.92 -34.19 -4.95
N MET A 122 -6.96 -33.43 -5.25
CA MET A 122 -8.31 -33.64 -4.72
C MET A 122 -9.23 -33.80 -5.93
N ASP A 123 -10.00 -34.89 -5.95
CA ASP A 123 -10.82 -35.24 -7.10
C ASP A 123 -11.98 -34.24 -7.30
N GLU A 124 -12.53 -33.67 -6.22
CA GLU A 124 -13.66 -32.73 -6.28
C GLU A 124 -13.48 -31.51 -5.36
N ILE A 125 -13.63 -30.32 -5.93
CA ILE A 125 -13.70 -29.05 -5.20
C ILE A 125 -15.18 -28.61 -5.20
N PRO A 126 -15.83 -28.43 -4.05
CA PRO A 126 -17.23 -28.04 -4.01
C PRO A 126 -17.45 -26.65 -4.63
N VAL A 127 -18.64 -26.41 -5.16
CA VAL A 127 -19.01 -25.12 -5.77
C VAL A 127 -19.02 -23.98 -4.73
N TYR A 128 -19.33 -24.30 -3.48
CA TYR A 128 -19.36 -23.38 -2.36
C TYR A 128 -18.59 -23.95 -1.17
N TYR A 129 -17.85 -23.10 -0.48
CA TYR A 129 -17.23 -23.42 0.79
C TYR A 129 -17.06 -22.15 1.62
N ASN A 130 -17.29 -22.25 2.92
CA ASN A 130 -17.03 -21.19 3.88
C ASN A 130 -16.45 -21.79 5.16
N PHE A 131 -15.22 -21.42 5.49
CA PHE A 131 -14.50 -21.94 6.64
C PHE A 131 -15.23 -21.64 7.97
N LYS A 132 -15.86 -20.47 8.10
CA LYS A 132 -16.60 -20.11 9.33
C LYS A 132 -17.85 -20.97 9.54
N GLU A 133 -18.47 -21.43 8.47
CA GLU A 133 -19.60 -22.36 8.53
C GLU A 133 -19.15 -23.79 8.82
N ALA A 134 -18.03 -24.20 8.22
CA ALA A 134 -17.45 -25.54 8.44
C ALA A 134 -16.83 -25.70 9.84
N TYR A 135 -16.30 -24.62 10.43
CA TYR A 135 -15.66 -24.60 11.75
C TYR A 135 -16.19 -23.44 12.61
N PRO A 136 -17.46 -23.49 13.08
CA PRO A 136 -18.08 -22.40 13.83
C PRO A 136 -17.35 -22.03 15.14
N GLN A 137 -16.66 -23.00 15.76
CA GLN A 137 -15.84 -22.80 16.95
C GLN A 137 -14.59 -21.93 16.70
N CYS A 138 -14.19 -21.77 15.43
CA CYS A 138 -13.07 -20.93 15.01
C CYS A 138 -13.51 -19.52 14.56
N ASN A 139 -14.80 -19.17 14.75
CA ASN A 139 -15.33 -17.88 14.33
C ASN A 139 -14.95 -16.77 15.33
N HIS A 140 -13.70 -16.31 15.24
CA HIS A 140 -13.21 -15.17 15.99
C HIS A 140 -13.77 -13.84 15.43
N LEU A 141 -13.78 -12.81 16.28
CA LEU A 141 -14.21 -11.47 15.89
C LEU A 141 -13.29 -10.87 14.83
N VAL A 142 -13.88 -10.12 13.89
CA VAL A 142 -13.14 -9.41 12.84
C VAL A 142 -12.37 -8.24 13.47
N TYR A 143 -11.07 -8.19 13.21
CA TYR A 143 -10.22 -7.11 13.69
C TYR A 143 -10.57 -5.77 13.04
N ASN A 144 -10.35 -4.70 13.81
CA ASN A 144 -10.35 -3.33 13.31
C ASN A 144 -8.92 -2.78 13.41
N GLN A 145 -8.24 -2.62 12.27
CA GLN A 145 -6.85 -2.16 12.20
C GLN A 145 -6.66 -0.70 12.64
N GLY A 146 -7.74 0.08 12.72
CA GLY A 146 -7.69 1.52 13.03
C GLY A 146 -6.81 2.32 12.05
N ASN A 147 -6.21 3.39 12.55
CA ASN A 147 -5.32 4.26 11.78
C ASN A 147 -3.88 3.71 11.73
N CYS A 148 -3.73 2.47 11.31
CA CYS A 148 -2.47 1.74 11.29
C CYS A 148 -2.46 0.79 10.08
N SER A 149 -1.41 0.83 9.25
CA SER A 149 -1.24 -0.10 8.12
C SER A 149 -0.77 -1.47 8.61
N SER A 150 -1.61 -2.17 9.36
CA SER A 150 -1.30 -3.42 10.06
C SER A 150 -2.03 -4.65 9.50
N SER A 151 -2.69 -4.53 8.35
CA SER A 151 -3.44 -5.65 7.76
C SER A 151 -2.55 -6.86 7.48
N TYR A 152 -1.28 -6.66 7.12
CA TYR A 152 -0.29 -7.74 6.97
C TYR A 152 -0.18 -8.60 8.25
N SER A 153 -0.13 -7.96 9.41
CA SER A 153 0.01 -8.61 10.70
C SER A 153 -1.27 -9.34 11.09
N ILE A 154 -2.42 -8.67 10.91
CA ILE A 154 -3.74 -9.19 11.24
C ILE A 154 -4.08 -10.40 10.36
N ALA A 155 -3.93 -10.29 9.04
CA ALA A 155 -4.32 -11.34 8.11
C ALA A 155 -3.46 -12.60 8.31
N VAL A 156 -2.13 -12.45 8.52
CA VAL A 156 -1.22 -13.55 8.84
C VAL A 156 -1.56 -14.20 10.18
N SER A 157 -1.71 -13.40 11.23
CA SER A 157 -1.96 -13.93 12.58
C SER A 157 -3.33 -14.60 12.68
N SER A 158 -4.36 -14.02 12.07
CA SER A 158 -5.72 -14.57 12.10
C SER A 158 -5.86 -15.81 11.22
N SER A 159 -5.23 -15.86 10.04
CA SER A 159 -5.18 -17.08 9.22
C SER A 159 -4.45 -18.20 9.97
N PHE A 160 -3.34 -17.89 10.63
CA PHE A 160 -2.61 -18.86 11.43
C PHE A 160 -3.44 -19.35 12.63
N SER A 161 -4.18 -18.44 13.30
CA SER A 161 -5.12 -18.80 14.38
C SER A 161 -6.17 -19.81 13.91
N ASP A 162 -6.77 -19.57 12.74
CA ASP A 162 -7.81 -20.44 12.19
C ASP A 162 -7.26 -21.84 11.88
N ARG A 163 -6.00 -21.93 11.41
CA ARG A 163 -5.32 -23.20 11.14
C ARG A 163 -4.98 -23.95 12.44
N VAL A 164 -4.55 -23.24 13.48
CA VAL A 164 -4.36 -23.79 14.83
C VAL A 164 -5.70 -24.30 15.39
N CYS A 165 -6.77 -23.52 15.23
CA CYS A 165 -8.12 -23.90 15.66
C CYS A 165 -8.66 -25.13 14.93
N LYS A 166 -8.38 -25.28 13.64
CA LYS A 166 -8.72 -26.49 12.88
C LYS A 166 -8.09 -27.76 13.47
N GLN A 167 -6.94 -27.63 14.15
CA GLN A 167 -6.28 -28.71 14.89
C GLN A 167 -6.80 -28.84 16.34
N ASN A 168 -8.03 -28.40 16.61
CA ASN A 168 -8.69 -28.40 17.92
C ASN A 168 -8.04 -27.52 19.00
N GLN A 169 -7.33 -26.47 18.60
CA GLN A 169 -6.73 -25.47 19.51
C GLN A 169 -7.35 -24.08 19.28
N THR A 170 -8.41 -23.73 20.03
CA THR A 170 -9.27 -22.56 19.75
C THR A 170 -8.68 -21.21 20.19
N GLN A 171 -7.37 -21.12 20.38
CA GLN A 171 -6.71 -19.90 20.85
C GLN A 171 -6.57 -18.88 19.70
N GLN A 172 -7.03 -17.65 19.94
CA GLN A 172 -6.81 -16.55 19.01
C GLN A 172 -5.36 -16.05 19.10
N LEU A 173 -4.70 -15.99 17.95
CA LEU A 173 -3.36 -15.46 17.64
C LEU A 173 -3.23 -13.98 18.01
N SER A 174 -2.16 -13.52 18.67
CA SER A 174 -1.94 -12.07 18.83
C SER A 174 -1.34 -11.43 17.57
N ALA A 175 -2.17 -10.69 16.84
CA ALA A 175 -1.72 -9.77 15.80
C ALA A 175 -0.90 -8.59 16.37
N GLN A 176 -1.09 -8.21 17.63
CA GLN A 176 -0.27 -7.15 18.25
C GLN A 176 1.16 -7.62 18.49
N ASN A 177 1.34 -8.87 18.92
CA ASN A 177 2.66 -9.42 19.13
C ASN A 177 3.46 -9.41 17.83
N LEU A 178 2.86 -9.83 16.71
CA LEU A 178 3.50 -9.74 15.40
C LEU A 178 3.79 -8.28 15.00
N LEU A 179 2.79 -7.39 15.11
CA LEU A 179 2.91 -5.97 14.75
C LEU A 179 4.06 -5.27 15.46
N SER A 180 4.19 -5.50 16.77
CA SER A 180 5.17 -4.83 17.62
C SER A 180 6.56 -5.46 17.57
N CYS A 181 6.64 -6.78 17.35
CA CYS A 181 7.88 -7.52 17.58
C CYS A 181 8.60 -7.95 16.30
N ASP A 182 7.96 -7.76 15.15
CA ASP A 182 8.57 -7.97 13.84
C ASP A 182 9.26 -6.72 13.27
N GLY A 183 9.57 -5.72 14.11
CA GLY A 183 10.14 -4.44 13.67
C GLY A 183 11.51 -4.51 12.95
N LYS A 184 12.15 -5.69 12.90
CA LYS A 184 13.35 -5.92 12.09
C LYS A 184 13.03 -6.27 10.64
N LEU A 185 11.89 -6.92 10.39
CA LEU A 185 11.49 -7.37 9.06
C LEU A 185 10.45 -6.40 8.48
N ASN A 186 9.46 -5.99 9.28
CA ASN A 186 8.36 -5.09 8.92
C ASN A 186 8.41 -3.75 9.66
N LEU A 187 7.53 -2.81 9.29
CA LEU A 187 7.59 -1.40 9.71
C LEU A 187 6.43 -0.98 10.62
N GLY A 188 5.91 -1.91 11.44
CA GLY A 188 4.83 -1.61 12.39
C GLY A 188 3.60 -1.06 11.65
N CYS A 189 3.05 0.06 12.13
CA CYS A 189 1.91 0.74 11.49
C CYS A 189 2.21 1.41 10.15
N LYS A 190 3.44 1.38 9.66
CA LYS A 190 3.82 1.96 8.35
C LYS A 190 3.72 0.97 7.21
N GLY A 191 3.36 -0.29 7.48
CA GLY A 191 3.21 -1.34 6.48
C GLY A 191 4.14 -2.54 6.70
N GLY A 192 3.91 -3.58 5.91
CA GLY A 192 4.67 -4.83 6.01
C GLY A 192 4.44 -5.79 4.86
N HIS A 193 5.15 -6.92 4.92
CA HIS A 193 5.16 -7.97 3.93
C HIS A 193 4.69 -9.30 4.52
N LEU A 194 3.88 -10.04 3.76
CA LEU A 194 3.33 -11.32 4.21
C LEU A 194 4.44 -12.35 4.47
N THR A 195 5.43 -12.47 3.57
CA THR A 195 6.53 -13.44 3.72
C THR A 195 7.41 -13.17 4.93
N LYS A 196 7.70 -11.90 5.21
CA LYS A 196 8.46 -11.49 6.40
C LYS A 196 7.71 -11.80 7.70
N SER A 197 6.40 -11.60 7.69
CA SER A 197 5.54 -11.98 8.81
C SER A 197 5.57 -13.49 9.02
N ALA A 198 5.54 -14.26 7.93
CA ALA A 198 5.64 -15.70 7.96
C ALA A 198 7.01 -16.17 8.50
N ASP A 199 8.11 -15.54 8.08
CA ASP A 199 9.46 -15.79 8.63
C ASP A 199 9.49 -15.56 10.15
N TYR A 200 8.83 -14.49 10.64
CA TYR A 200 8.73 -14.21 12.07
C TYR A 200 7.99 -15.31 12.83
N ILE A 201 6.81 -15.72 12.37
CA ILE A 201 6.00 -16.74 13.08
C ILE A 201 6.63 -18.14 13.01
N ILE A 202 7.47 -18.44 12.01
CA ILE A 202 8.27 -19.66 11.99
C ILE A 202 9.36 -19.59 13.08
N LYS A 203 10.12 -18.49 13.08
CA LYS A 203 11.29 -18.37 13.96
C LYS A 203 10.90 -18.19 15.43
N HIS A 204 9.97 -17.29 15.69
CA HIS A 204 9.61 -16.82 17.01
C HIS A 204 8.23 -17.31 17.47
N GLY A 205 7.32 -17.56 16.54
CA GLY A 205 5.91 -17.87 16.86
C GLY A 205 5.14 -16.66 17.35
N LEU A 206 3.87 -16.86 17.66
CA LEU A 206 2.97 -15.85 18.23
C LEU A 206 2.48 -16.28 19.61
N THR A 207 2.23 -15.29 20.46
CA THR A 207 1.46 -15.48 21.70
C THR A 207 -0.03 -15.37 21.41
N THR A 208 -0.87 -15.68 22.41
CA THR A 208 -2.32 -15.50 22.30
C THR A 208 -2.72 -14.03 22.37
N ASN A 209 -3.87 -13.68 21.80
CA ASN A 209 -4.46 -12.35 21.88
C ASN A 209 -4.82 -11.94 23.31
N GLU A 210 -5.05 -12.91 24.22
CA GLU A 210 -5.21 -12.65 25.65
C GLU A 210 -3.91 -12.10 26.28
N CYS A 211 -2.77 -12.69 25.93
CA CYS A 211 -1.46 -12.21 26.39
C CYS A 211 -1.13 -10.82 25.83
N HIS A 212 -1.46 -10.57 24.57
CA HIS A 212 -1.17 -9.31 23.89
C HIS A 212 -2.38 -8.87 23.06
N PRO A 213 -3.35 -8.16 23.65
CA PRO A 213 -4.54 -7.70 22.94
C PRO A 213 -4.19 -6.73 21.81
N PHE A 214 -4.94 -6.82 20.71
CA PHE A 214 -4.78 -5.92 19.58
C PHE A 214 -5.21 -4.48 19.91
N LYS A 215 -4.28 -3.54 19.71
CA LYS A 215 -4.51 -2.10 19.85
C LYS A 215 -4.45 -1.36 18.53
N GLY A 216 -3.69 -1.89 17.55
CA GLY A 216 -3.54 -1.24 16.25
C GLY A 216 -2.68 0.02 16.32
N ASP A 217 -1.63 0.00 17.14
CA ASP A 217 -0.64 1.07 17.25
C ASP A 217 0.77 0.51 17.55
N ASP A 218 1.78 1.37 17.42
CA ASP A 218 3.18 1.06 17.71
C ASP A 218 3.57 1.37 19.18
N THR A 219 2.59 1.54 20.09
CA THR A 219 2.87 1.88 21.49
C THR A 219 3.41 0.70 22.30
N PHE A 220 3.01 -0.52 21.92
CA PHE A 220 3.47 -1.74 22.55
C PHE A 220 4.88 -2.10 22.06
N LYS A 221 5.84 -2.23 22.99
CA LYS A 221 7.26 -2.50 22.70
C LYS A 221 7.80 -3.77 23.35
N GLU A 222 6.99 -4.46 24.15
CA GLU A 222 7.44 -5.59 24.94
C GLU A 222 7.37 -6.89 24.13
N CYS A 223 8.52 -7.37 23.71
CA CYS A 223 8.63 -8.53 22.82
C CYS A 223 9.23 -9.76 23.49
N THR A 224 9.54 -9.64 24.77
CA THR A 224 10.04 -10.70 25.62
C THR A 224 8.87 -11.48 26.22
N ASN A 225 9.12 -12.72 26.64
CA ASN A 225 8.16 -13.51 27.44
C ASN A 225 8.02 -12.96 28.87
N ALA A 226 8.05 -11.64 29.08
CA ALA A 226 8.02 -11.06 30.42
C ALA A 226 6.67 -11.29 31.13
N LEU A 227 5.64 -11.72 30.39
CA LEU A 227 4.51 -12.52 30.88
C LEU A 227 4.88 -14.02 30.84
N GLY A 228 5.71 -14.51 31.77
CA GLY A 228 6.32 -15.86 31.78
C GLY A 228 5.40 -17.10 31.64
N HIS A 229 4.11 -16.90 31.40
CA HIS A 229 3.05 -17.89 31.21
C HIS A 229 2.48 -17.93 29.78
N CYS A 230 2.91 -17.04 28.87
CA CYS A 230 2.33 -16.96 27.53
C CYS A 230 2.94 -18.01 26.58
N GLN A 231 2.16 -19.06 26.29
CA GLN A 231 2.50 -20.06 25.28
C GLN A 231 2.69 -19.41 23.91
N ARG A 232 3.69 -19.90 23.16
CA ARG A 232 3.96 -19.46 21.79
C ARG A 232 3.62 -20.56 20.79
N TYR A 233 3.00 -20.17 19.69
CA TYR A 233 2.59 -21.04 18.59
C TYR A 233 3.43 -20.71 17.38
N LYS A 234 4.15 -21.69 16.83
CA LYS A 234 5.05 -21.52 15.69
C LYS A 234 4.47 -22.17 14.46
N ALA A 235 4.62 -21.50 13.31
CA ALA A 235 4.36 -22.13 12.03
C ALA A 235 5.55 -23.03 11.66
N GLU A 236 5.28 -24.09 10.91
CA GLU A 236 6.33 -24.99 10.42
C GLU A 236 7.03 -24.41 9.18
N SER A 237 6.23 -23.87 8.26
CA SER A 237 6.69 -23.32 6.98
C SER A 237 5.60 -22.45 6.34
N TYR A 238 5.92 -21.79 5.23
CA TYR A 238 4.94 -21.18 4.35
C TYR A 238 5.24 -21.49 2.89
N CYS A 239 4.26 -21.31 2.03
CA CYS A 239 4.42 -21.44 0.60
C CYS A 239 3.46 -20.51 -0.16
N GLN A 240 3.83 -20.19 -1.38
CA GLN A 240 3.04 -19.37 -2.29
C GLN A 240 2.08 -20.25 -3.10
N LEU A 241 0.82 -19.83 -3.19
CA LEU A 241 -0.19 -20.42 -4.06
C LEU A 241 -0.09 -19.77 -5.45
N GLN A 242 -0.53 -20.42 -6.52
CA GLN A 242 -0.33 -19.90 -7.88
C GLN A 242 -1.62 -19.80 -8.68
N THR A 243 -2.57 -20.68 -8.41
CA THR A 243 -3.85 -20.73 -9.13
C THR A 243 -5.04 -20.58 -8.18
N LYS A 244 -6.21 -20.26 -8.74
CA LYS A 244 -7.47 -20.28 -7.99
C LYS A 244 -7.73 -21.65 -7.36
N ASP A 245 -7.42 -22.73 -8.07
CA ASP A 245 -7.66 -24.08 -7.56
C ASP A 245 -6.68 -24.44 -6.45
N ASP A 246 -5.46 -23.90 -6.48
CA ASP A 246 -4.50 -24.05 -5.37
C ASP A 246 -5.05 -23.42 -4.09
N ILE A 247 -5.59 -22.19 -4.19
CA ILE A 247 -6.26 -21.53 -3.05
C ILE A 247 -7.39 -22.42 -2.52
N LYS A 248 -8.28 -22.90 -3.40
CA LYS A 248 -9.43 -23.71 -2.97
C LYS A 248 -8.97 -25.01 -2.29
N ARG A 249 -8.01 -25.74 -2.86
CA ARG A 249 -7.48 -26.99 -2.29
C ARG A 249 -6.78 -26.76 -0.96
N ASP A 250 -5.92 -25.75 -0.86
CA ASP A 250 -5.21 -25.46 0.39
C ASP A 250 -6.18 -24.98 1.49
N LEU A 251 -7.15 -24.15 1.13
CA LEU A 251 -8.20 -23.67 2.02
C LEU A 251 -9.07 -24.81 2.59
N LEU A 252 -9.46 -25.78 1.75
CA LEU A 252 -10.19 -26.98 2.20
C LEU A 252 -9.37 -27.82 3.16
N ASN A 253 -8.11 -28.10 2.79
CA ASN A 253 -7.28 -29.05 3.50
C ASN A 253 -6.69 -28.47 4.78
N LYS A 254 -6.28 -27.21 4.77
CA LYS A 254 -5.53 -26.60 5.88
C LYS A 254 -6.25 -25.46 6.57
N GLY A 255 -7.15 -24.76 5.88
CA GLY A 255 -7.87 -23.60 6.40
C GLY A 255 -7.44 -22.29 5.74
N PRO A 256 -7.93 -21.14 6.26
CA PRO A 256 -7.82 -19.82 5.62
C PRO A 256 -6.43 -19.48 5.08
N VAL A 257 -6.39 -18.82 3.92
CA VAL A 257 -5.16 -18.35 3.27
C VAL A 257 -5.10 -16.83 3.30
N VAL A 258 -3.91 -16.25 3.18
CA VAL A 258 -3.72 -14.79 3.19
C VAL A 258 -3.43 -14.31 1.78
N ALA A 259 -4.00 -13.19 1.36
CA ALA A 259 -3.66 -12.58 0.07
C ALA A 259 -3.51 -11.07 0.17
N ILE A 260 -2.78 -10.46 -0.77
CA ILE A 260 -2.81 -9.02 -0.98
C ILE A 260 -3.80 -8.69 -2.09
N ILE A 261 -4.63 -7.68 -1.87
CA ILE A 261 -5.53 -7.13 -2.88
C ILE A 261 -5.20 -5.65 -3.16
N PRO A 262 -5.35 -5.20 -4.43
CA PRO A 262 -5.42 -3.79 -4.73
C PRO A 262 -6.70 -3.20 -4.11
N VAL A 263 -6.61 -1.96 -3.62
CA VAL A 263 -7.75 -1.26 -3.02
C VAL A 263 -8.20 -0.14 -3.94
N TYR A 264 -9.50 -0.13 -4.25
CA TYR A 264 -10.15 0.90 -5.04
C TYR A 264 -10.97 1.83 -4.14
N LYS A 265 -11.28 3.01 -4.65
CA LYS A 265 -11.96 4.05 -3.89
C LYS A 265 -13.35 3.62 -3.41
N ASP A 266 -14.12 2.98 -4.28
CA ASP A 266 -15.47 2.49 -4.00
C ASP A 266 -15.46 1.27 -3.05
N PHE A 267 -14.41 0.43 -3.10
CA PHE A 267 -14.24 -0.67 -2.15
C PHE A 267 -14.19 -0.21 -0.68
N LEU A 268 -13.71 1.01 -0.41
CA LEU A 268 -13.69 1.58 0.94
C LEU A 268 -15.09 1.66 1.57
N ILE A 269 -16.13 1.73 0.75
CA ILE A 269 -17.53 1.85 1.16
C ILE A 269 -18.37 0.69 0.60
N TYR A 270 -17.75 -0.44 0.26
CA TYR A 270 -18.46 -1.66 -0.06
C TYR A 270 -19.40 -2.09 1.09
N ARG A 271 -20.62 -2.50 0.74
CA ARG A 271 -21.63 -2.98 1.70
C ARG A 271 -21.94 -4.46 1.51
N ASP A 272 -22.43 -4.85 0.34
CA ASP A 272 -22.87 -6.22 0.08
C ASP A 272 -22.91 -6.52 -1.43
N GLY A 273 -23.05 -7.78 -1.80
CA GLY A 273 -23.04 -8.30 -3.16
C GLY A 273 -21.64 -8.71 -3.62
N ILE A 274 -21.50 -9.07 -4.90
CA ILE A 274 -20.23 -9.52 -5.47
C ILE A 274 -19.49 -8.28 -6.00
N TYR A 275 -18.47 -7.85 -5.27
CA TYR A 275 -17.63 -6.73 -5.66
C TYR A 275 -16.83 -7.08 -6.92
N GLN A 276 -16.93 -6.23 -7.93
CA GLN A 276 -16.19 -6.31 -9.18
C GLN A 276 -15.52 -4.97 -9.46
N VAL A 277 -14.31 -5.01 -10.04
CA VAL A 277 -13.59 -3.79 -10.38
C VAL A 277 -14.22 -3.22 -11.65
N LEU A 278 -14.77 -2.00 -11.56
CA LEU A 278 -15.30 -1.30 -12.73
C LEU A 278 -14.15 -0.81 -13.63
N GLU A 279 -14.38 -0.83 -14.94
CA GLU A 279 -13.39 -0.43 -15.94
C GLU A 279 -12.86 0.99 -15.69
N GLY A 280 -11.53 1.15 -15.80
CA GLY A 280 -10.87 2.44 -15.65
C GLY A 280 -10.75 2.97 -14.22
N GLN A 281 -11.18 2.22 -13.19
CA GLN A 281 -11.01 2.65 -11.80
C GLN A 281 -9.54 2.56 -11.36
N PRO A 282 -8.92 3.65 -10.89
CA PRO A 282 -7.59 3.59 -10.31
C PRO A 282 -7.65 2.95 -8.91
N HIS A 283 -6.62 2.18 -8.58
CA HIS A 283 -6.38 1.67 -7.23
C HIS A 283 -5.31 2.51 -6.51
N PHE A 284 -5.28 2.43 -5.19
CA PHE A 284 -4.23 3.04 -4.38
C PHE A 284 -2.89 2.32 -4.58
N HIS A 285 -1.79 3.02 -4.34
CA HIS A 285 -0.47 2.40 -4.30
C HIS A 285 -0.32 1.49 -3.07
N GLY A 286 0.31 0.33 -3.29
CA GLY A 286 0.43 -0.75 -2.31
C GLY A 286 -0.80 -1.65 -2.30
N GLY A 287 -0.99 -2.40 -1.23
CA GLY A 287 -2.11 -3.32 -1.09
C GLY A 287 -2.65 -3.46 0.33
N GLN A 288 -3.79 -4.13 0.41
CA GLN A 288 -4.43 -4.54 1.64
C GLN A 288 -4.29 -6.04 1.78
N ALA A 289 -3.77 -6.51 2.91
CA ALA A 289 -3.80 -7.93 3.21
C ALA A 289 -5.18 -8.33 3.71
N VAL A 290 -5.72 -9.41 3.14
CA VAL A 290 -7.01 -10.00 3.49
C VAL A 290 -6.86 -11.49 3.71
N LYS A 291 -7.80 -12.07 4.44
CA LYS A 291 -7.86 -13.52 4.66
C LYS A 291 -8.98 -14.11 3.80
N ILE A 292 -8.64 -15.05 2.91
CA ILE A 292 -9.63 -15.78 2.11
C ILE A 292 -10.14 -16.94 2.97
N ILE A 293 -11.45 -16.95 3.21
CA ILE A 293 -12.12 -17.94 4.08
C ILE A 293 -13.07 -18.85 3.30
N GLY A 294 -13.34 -18.55 2.03
CA GLY A 294 -14.29 -19.31 1.24
C GLY A 294 -14.38 -18.89 -0.21
N TRP A 295 -15.28 -19.53 -0.93
CA TRP A 295 -15.70 -19.14 -2.27
C TRP A 295 -17.14 -19.57 -2.52
N GLY A 296 -17.71 -19.05 -3.59
CA GLY A 296 -19.00 -19.50 -4.10
C GLY A 296 -19.21 -19.11 -5.54
N GLU A 297 -20.40 -19.39 -6.02
CA GLU A 297 -20.87 -18.99 -7.34
C GLU A 297 -22.32 -18.51 -7.22
N GLN A 298 -22.64 -17.40 -7.87
CA GLN A 298 -24.00 -16.88 -7.95
C GLN A 298 -24.27 -16.42 -9.38
N ASN A 299 -25.31 -16.98 -10.02
CA ASN A 299 -25.68 -16.67 -11.40
C ASN A 299 -24.51 -16.80 -12.40
N GLY A 300 -23.66 -17.81 -12.22
CA GLY A 300 -22.46 -18.05 -13.06
C GLY A 300 -21.25 -17.18 -12.72
N GLN A 301 -21.37 -16.20 -11.82
CA GLN A 301 -20.24 -15.40 -11.34
C GLN A 301 -19.60 -16.07 -10.12
N GLN A 302 -18.35 -16.50 -10.26
CA GLN A 302 -17.56 -17.02 -9.14
C GLN A 302 -17.00 -15.87 -8.29
N TYR A 303 -16.96 -16.08 -6.97
CA TYR A 303 -16.44 -15.12 -6.02
C TYR A 303 -15.62 -15.78 -4.90
N TRP A 304 -14.63 -15.06 -4.38
CA TRP A 304 -13.99 -15.34 -3.10
C TRP A 304 -14.83 -14.76 -1.96
N VAL A 305 -14.84 -15.42 -0.80
CA VAL A 305 -15.28 -14.83 0.47
C VAL A 305 -14.04 -14.45 1.25
N ILE A 306 -13.87 -13.15 1.52
CA ILE A 306 -12.74 -12.63 2.29
C ILE A 306 -13.21 -12.05 3.61
N GLU A 307 -12.37 -12.19 4.63
CA GLU A 307 -12.41 -11.44 5.87
C GLU A 307 -11.41 -10.28 5.78
N ASN A 308 -11.90 -9.07 5.98
CA ASN A 308 -11.10 -7.85 5.97
C ASN A 308 -10.67 -7.47 7.40
N THR A 309 -9.98 -6.35 7.57
CA THR A 309 -9.44 -5.90 8.85
C THR A 309 -9.97 -4.52 9.26
N TRP A 310 -11.18 -4.19 8.80
CA TRP A 310 -11.84 -2.88 9.01
C TRP A 310 -13.03 -2.95 9.98
N GLY A 311 -13.07 -3.99 10.81
CA GLY A 311 -14.16 -4.24 11.75
C GLY A 311 -15.44 -4.77 11.09
N ASP A 312 -16.42 -5.07 11.94
CA ASP A 312 -17.69 -5.71 11.57
C ASP A 312 -18.68 -4.76 10.86
N THR A 313 -18.57 -3.45 11.08
CA THR A 313 -19.45 -2.47 10.44
C THR A 313 -19.19 -2.28 8.94
N TRP A 314 -18.03 -2.72 8.45
CA TRP A 314 -17.67 -2.65 7.03
C TRP A 314 -18.12 -3.92 6.30
N GLY A 315 -18.58 -3.78 5.05
CA GLY A 315 -19.10 -4.90 4.27
C GLY A 315 -20.26 -5.60 4.98
N THR A 316 -20.28 -6.94 4.88
CA THR A 316 -21.23 -7.80 5.58
C THR A 316 -20.52 -8.45 6.77
N ASN A 317 -20.65 -7.84 7.96
CA ASN A 317 -19.98 -8.29 9.19
C ASN A 317 -18.45 -8.42 9.04
N GLY A 318 -17.81 -7.45 8.36
CA GLY A 318 -16.38 -7.44 8.08
C GLY A 318 -15.95 -8.33 6.91
N LEU A 319 -16.91 -8.96 6.22
CA LEU A 319 -16.67 -9.82 5.07
C LEU A 319 -17.02 -9.12 3.74
N ALA A 320 -16.40 -9.59 2.66
CA ALA A 320 -16.78 -9.22 1.30
C ALA A 320 -16.74 -10.42 0.36
N LYS A 321 -17.55 -10.34 -0.70
CA LYS A 321 -17.46 -11.24 -1.85
C LYS A 321 -16.72 -10.54 -2.97
N LEU A 322 -15.60 -11.11 -3.44
CA LEU A 322 -14.79 -10.54 -4.52
C LEU A 322 -14.92 -11.40 -5.78
N ALA A 323 -15.32 -10.83 -6.91
CA ALA A 323 -15.38 -11.55 -8.18
C ALA A 323 -14.01 -12.13 -8.54
N ILE A 324 -13.92 -13.44 -8.78
CA ILE A 324 -12.63 -14.10 -9.04
C ILE A 324 -11.94 -13.50 -10.28
N ASP A 325 -12.70 -13.17 -11.32
CA ASP A 325 -12.15 -12.65 -12.57
C ASP A 325 -11.55 -11.25 -12.42
N SER A 326 -12.17 -10.39 -11.60
CA SER A 326 -11.61 -9.06 -11.27
C SER A 326 -10.35 -9.13 -10.41
N PHE A 327 -10.09 -10.28 -9.78
CA PHE A 327 -8.95 -10.51 -8.88
C PHE A 327 -8.15 -11.76 -9.30
N SER A 328 -8.01 -11.98 -10.61
CA SER A 328 -7.34 -13.18 -11.15
C SER A 328 -5.88 -13.31 -10.70
N GLU A 329 -5.20 -12.19 -10.45
CA GLU A 329 -3.82 -12.15 -9.94
C GLU A 329 -3.70 -12.39 -8.43
N MET A 330 -4.81 -12.38 -7.67
CA MET A 330 -4.82 -12.61 -6.22
C MET A 330 -4.14 -13.93 -5.84
N ALA A 331 -4.27 -14.96 -6.69
CA ALA A 331 -3.62 -16.25 -6.47
C ALA A 331 -2.10 -16.13 -6.42
N GLN A 332 -1.49 -15.30 -7.28
CA GLN A 332 -0.04 -15.10 -7.31
C GLN A 332 0.47 -14.34 -6.07
N GLN A 333 -0.43 -13.69 -5.33
CA GLN A 333 -0.12 -12.98 -4.09
C GLN A 333 -0.78 -13.63 -2.87
N ALA A 334 -1.06 -14.94 -2.95
CA ALA A 334 -1.64 -15.71 -1.86
C ALA A 334 -0.59 -16.60 -1.17
N LEU A 335 -0.63 -16.58 0.16
CA LEU A 335 0.29 -17.25 1.07
C LEU A 335 -0.47 -18.29 1.91
N SER A 336 0.06 -19.52 1.92
CA SER A 336 -0.34 -20.58 2.83
C SER A 336 0.66 -20.71 3.97
N ILE A 337 0.18 -20.82 5.21
CA ILE A 337 0.99 -20.96 6.43
C ILE A 337 0.76 -22.37 7.00
N ASN A 338 1.77 -23.22 7.04
CA ASN A 338 1.63 -24.58 7.58
C ASN A 338 1.79 -24.56 9.11
N TYR A 339 0.86 -25.23 9.80
CA TYR A 339 0.87 -25.45 11.25
C TYR A 339 0.96 -26.93 11.55
#